data_AF-W4QK99-F1
#
_entry.id   AF-W4QK99-F1
#
_cell.length_a   1.000
_cell.length_b   1.000
_cell.length_c   1.000
_cell.angle_alpha   90.00
_cell.angle_beta   90.00
_cell.angle_gamma   90.00
#
_symmetry.space_group_name_H-M   'P 1'
#
loop_
_entity.id
_entity.type
_entity.pdbx_description
1 polymer ?
#
loop_
_entity_poly.entity_id
_entity_poly.type
_entity_poly.pdbx_seq_one_letter_code
_entity_poly.pdbx_strand_id
1 'polypeptide(L)'
;MEYSEARKRNLKIKLYKVSLSKGKALEQSYSKEAIHKKLFFKKSDIEEYIDCFFDTGNEKYFIKPEIKEEFNSYFEKYDQYSLDQQELEGILKTNYEDIREIYMNFKPTEEAFGIIQKTKEIAAKLHWIYLPIYPEQTIINSEIIPEENTEEYYNHFHTIEDLYRVIFESGEIEWNSIEGDINLNSPLKMKIYSSRWEHNDIYFVKRTMTGWNFKHLSYDVDCSKDGTLNSMKNDGFYSILAHDSIQYPYDGVKYALETLWKTADSTSMTTKELEIKLQDIGDWINAVEKATKNNQPNWVGYY
;
A
#
# COMPACT_ATOMS: atom_id res chain seq x y z
N MET A 1 12.31 13.93 -0.35
CA MET A 1 12.26 12.56 0.18
C MET A 1 11.73 11.62 -0.89
N GLU A 2 12.35 10.45 -1.05
CA GLU A 2 11.89 9.46 -2.04
C GLU A 2 10.96 8.41 -1.41
N TYR A 3 10.11 7.79 -2.24
CA TYR A 3 9.28 6.65 -1.83
C TYR A 3 10.12 5.51 -1.24
N SER A 4 11.30 5.27 -1.80
CA SER A 4 12.21 4.22 -1.35
C SER A 4 12.66 4.44 0.11
N GLU A 5 12.86 5.69 0.54
CA GLU A 5 13.26 6.04 1.91
C GLU A 5 12.11 5.82 2.89
N ALA A 6 10.91 6.31 2.56
CA ALA A 6 9.70 6.11 3.36
C ALA A 6 9.37 4.61 3.51
N ARG A 7 9.50 3.83 2.43
CA ARG A 7 9.27 2.39 2.45
C ARG A 7 10.28 1.65 3.33
N LYS A 8 11.57 1.97 3.20
CA LYS A 8 12.62 1.40 4.06
C LYS A 8 12.37 1.71 5.54
N ARG A 9 11.96 2.93 5.87
CA ARG A 9 11.58 3.28 7.25
C ARG A 9 10.46 2.37 7.75
N ASN A 10 9.38 2.21 7.00
CA ASN A 10 8.26 1.33 7.40
C ASN A 10 8.71 -0.11 7.62
N LEU A 11 9.54 -0.67 6.73
CA LEU A 11 10.10 -2.02 6.88
C LEU A 11 10.99 -2.16 8.13
N LYS A 12 11.81 -1.15 8.42
CA LYS A 12 12.60 -1.09 9.66
C LYS A 12 11.71 -1.12 10.90
N ILE A 13 10.64 -0.33 10.91
CA ILE A 13 9.68 -0.30 12.02
C ILE A 13 8.94 -1.63 12.18
N LYS A 14 8.56 -2.31 11.09
CA LYS A 14 8.02 -3.69 11.18
C LYS A 14 9.00 -4.63 11.87
N LEU A 15 10.26 -4.60 11.47
CA LEU A 15 11.30 -5.44 12.06
C LEU A 15 11.50 -5.13 13.56
N TYR A 16 11.51 -3.85 13.93
CA TYR A 16 11.54 -3.40 15.33
C TYR A 16 10.35 -3.96 16.13
N LYS A 17 9.13 -3.82 15.60
CA LYS A 17 7.91 -4.30 16.28
C LYS A 17 7.91 -5.82 16.47
N VAL A 18 8.42 -6.58 15.50
CA VAL A 18 8.62 -8.03 15.68
C VAL A 18 9.59 -8.29 16.84
N SER A 19 10.72 -7.59 16.89
CA SER A 19 11.68 -7.72 17.99
C SER A 19 11.04 -7.41 19.34
N LEU A 20 10.33 -6.29 19.43
CA LEU A 20 9.63 -5.85 20.64
C LEU A 20 8.61 -6.90 21.11
N SER A 21 7.80 -7.44 20.19
CA SER A 21 6.80 -8.49 20.49
C SER A 21 7.42 -9.80 21.00
N LYS A 22 8.71 -10.02 20.75
CA LYS A 22 9.49 -11.18 21.18
C LYS A 22 10.41 -10.86 22.36
N GLY A 23 10.14 -9.78 23.10
CA GLY A 23 10.96 -9.39 24.26
C GLY A 23 12.32 -8.82 23.86
N LYS A 24 12.35 -7.99 22.80
CA LYS A 24 13.56 -7.34 22.25
C LYS A 24 14.58 -8.32 21.67
N ALA A 25 14.10 -9.45 21.19
CA ALA A 25 14.92 -10.52 20.61
C ALA A 25 14.52 -10.81 19.17
N LEU A 26 15.53 -11.04 18.32
CA LEU A 26 15.36 -11.50 16.94
C LEU A 26 16.09 -12.83 16.75
N GLU A 27 15.63 -13.63 15.79
CA GLU A 27 16.29 -14.88 15.43
C GLU A 27 17.67 -14.56 14.84
N GLN A 28 18.64 -15.46 15.04
CA GLN A 28 19.99 -15.26 14.53
C GLN A 28 20.03 -15.17 13.01
N SER A 29 19.16 -15.93 12.33
CA SER A 29 19.10 -16.00 10.87
C SER A 29 17.68 -16.33 10.41
N TYR A 30 17.31 -15.88 9.21
CA TYR A 30 16.02 -16.11 8.59
C TYR A 30 16.15 -16.76 7.22
N SER A 31 15.18 -17.59 6.83
CA SER A 31 14.96 -17.96 5.43
C SER A 31 14.10 -16.89 4.74
N LYS A 32 14.11 -16.84 3.40
CA LYS A 32 13.26 -15.93 2.62
C LYS A 32 11.77 -16.04 3.01
N GLU A 33 11.29 -17.26 3.20
CA GLU A 33 9.92 -17.53 3.66
C GLU A 33 9.67 -17.02 5.08
N ALA A 34 10.64 -17.15 5.99
CA ALA A 34 10.52 -16.62 7.34
C ALA A 34 10.47 -15.08 7.35
N ILE A 35 11.20 -14.40 6.46
CA ILE A 35 11.13 -12.94 6.32
C ILE A 35 9.73 -12.51 5.87
N HIS A 36 9.17 -13.22 4.89
CA HIS A 36 7.81 -12.96 4.45
C HIS A 36 6.75 -13.22 5.54
N LYS A 37 6.77 -14.41 6.15
CA LYS A 37 5.69 -14.87 7.05
C LYS A 37 5.83 -14.44 8.50
N LYS A 38 7.07 -14.28 9.00
CA LYS A 38 7.34 -13.92 10.40
C LYS A 38 7.74 -12.47 10.59
N LEU A 39 8.35 -11.84 9.56
CA LEU A 39 8.77 -10.44 9.62
C LEU A 39 7.84 -9.51 8.83
N PHE A 40 6.85 -10.07 8.13
CA PHE A 40 5.79 -9.34 7.44
C PHE A 40 6.27 -8.40 6.32
N PHE A 41 7.36 -8.80 5.66
CA PHE A 41 7.82 -8.17 4.42
C PHE A 41 7.01 -8.74 3.25
N LYS A 42 6.53 -7.88 2.34
CA LYS A 42 5.93 -8.36 1.09
C LYS A 42 7.00 -9.01 0.22
N LYS A 43 6.59 -9.85 -0.73
CA LYS A 43 7.54 -10.45 -1.68
C LYS A 43 8.31 -9.39 -2.46
N SER A 44 7.66 -8.29 -2.86
CA SER A 44 8.32 -7.13 -3.48
C SER A 44 9.36 -6.49 -2.58
N ASP A 45 9.06 -6.30 -1.29
CA ASP A 45 10.00 -5.73 -0.34
C ASP A 45 11.26 -6.58 -0.20
N ILE A 46 11.12 -7.91 -0.29
CA ILE A 46 12.24 -8.84 -0.23
C ILE A 46 13.09 -8.77 -1.50
N GLU A 47 12.50 -8.61 -2.68
CA GLU A 47 13.30 -8.46 -3.91
C GLU A 47 14.04 -7.11 -3.95
N GLU A 48 13.42 -6.04 -3.43
CA GLU A 48 13.93 -4.68 -3.63
C GLU A 48 14.78 -4.15 -2.47
N TYR A 49 14.45 -4.50 -1.23
CA TYR A 49 15.01 -3.84 -0.04
C TYR A 49 15.72 -4.79 0.93
N ILE A 50 15.82 -6.08 0.64
CA ILE A 50 16.37 -7.05 1.61
C ILE A 50 17.81 -6.72 2.03
N ASP A 51 18.64 -6.32 1.07
CA ASP A 51 20.04 -5.98 1.32
C ASP A 51 20.22 -4.69 2.13
N CYS A 52 19.15 -3.92 2.36
CA CYS A 52 19.18 -2.78 3.26
C CYS A 52 19.18 -3.21 4.74
N PHE A 53 18.63 -4.39 5.06
CA PHE A 53 18.41 -4.82 6.45
C PHE A 53 19.15 -6.10 6.82
N PHE A 54 19.54 -6.90 5.84
CA PHE A 54 20.16 -8.21 6.05
C PHE A 54 21.46 -8.37 5.27
N ASP A 55 22.42 -9.07 5.87
CA ASP A 55 23.54 -9.69 5.19
C ASP A 55 23.12 -11.09 4.71
N THR A 56 23.59 -11.49 3.53
CA THR A 56 23.25 -12.79 2.92
C THR A 56 24.41 -13.77 3.05
N GLY A 57 24.14 -14.99 3.55
CA GLY A 57 25.12 -16.07 3.63
C GLY A 57 24.49 -17.45 3.60
N ASN A 58 24.94 -18.32 2.69
CA ASN A 58 24.44 -19.72 2.54
C ASN A 58 22.90 -19.83 2.53
N GLU A 59 22.23 -19.04 1.67
CA GLU A 59 20.76 -18.98 1.55
C GLU A 59 20.02 -18.54 2.83
N LYS A 60 20.73 -17.98 3.79
CA LYS A 60 20.19 -17.38 5.01
C LYS A 60 20.46 -15.89 5.05
N TYR A 61 19.57 -15.19 5.75
CA TYR A 61 19.62 -13.75 5.94
C TYR A 61 19.87 -13.43 7.41
N PHE A 62 20.86 -12.58 7.67
CA PHE A 62 21.28 -12.18 9.01
C PHE A 62 21.03 -10.69 9.17
N ILE A 63 20.28 -10.28 10.20
CA ILE A 63 20.02 -8.85 10.42
C ILE A 63 21.35 -8.14 10.67
N LYS A 64 21.57 -7.05 9.92
CA LYS A 64 22.81 -6.29 9.98
C LYS A 64 23.07 -5.70 11.37
N PRO A 65 24.33 -5.58 11.82
CA PRO A 65 24.67 -5.02 13.12
C PRO A 65 24.11 -3.60 13.33
N GLU A 66 24.20 -2.73 12.33
CA GLU A 66 23.73 -1.35 12.40
C GLU A 66 22.23 -1.24 12.73
N ILE A 67 21.41 -2.15 12.17
CA ILE A 67 19.97 -2.20 12.45
C ILE A 67 19.71 -2.59 13.91
N LYS A 68 20.53 -3.49 14.48
CA LYS A 68 20.41 -3.88 15.89
C LYS A 68 20.85 -2.75 16.82
N GLU A 69 21.90 -2.01 16.44
CA GLU A 69 22.37 -0.83 17.19
C GLU A 69 21.29 0.26 17.22
N GLU A 70 20.65 0.55 16.08
CA GLU A 70 19.52 1.48 16.02
C GLU A 70 18.35 1.02 16.92
N PHE A 71 18.03 -0.27 16.91
CA PHE A 71 16.95 -0.79 17.76
C PHE A 71 17.23 -0.62 19.25
N ASN A 72 18.49 -0.69 19.69
CA ASN A 72 18.82 -0.43 21.10
C ASN A 72 18.43 1.00 21.49
N SER A 73 18.75 1.99 20.65
CA SER A 73 18.32 3.38 20.86
C SER A 73 16.79 3.51 20.91
N TYR A 74 16.08 2.75 20.07
CA TYR A 74 14.61 2.78 20.06
C TYR A 74 14.03 2.13 21.32
N PHE A 75 14.62 1.02 21.78
CA PHE A 75 14.21 0.36 23.02
C PHE A 75 14.44 1.22 24.26
N GLU A 76 15.54 1.97 24.30
CA GLU A 76 15.80 2.93 25.39
C GLU A 76 14.70 4.00 25.45
N LYS A 77 14.33 4.59 24.30
CA LYS A 77 13.23 5.57 24.24
C LYS A 77 11.88 4.94 24.60
N TYR A 78 11.61 3.74 24.11
CA TYR A 78 10.40 2.99 24.47
C TYR A 78 10.32 2.76 25.98
N ASP A 79 11.39 2.26 26.61
CA ASP A 79 11.43 2.02 28.06
C ASP A 79 11.27 3.31 28.86
N GLN A 80 11.91 4.39 28.40
CA GLN A 80 11.82 5.69 29.03
C GLN A 80 10.38 6.22 29.05
N TYR A 81 9.65 6.15 27.93
CA TYR A 81 8.33 6.79 27.82
C TYR A 81 7.15 5.86 28.14
N SER A 82 7.33 4.55 28.05
CA SER A 82 6.26 3.57 28.31
C SER A 82 5.72 3.62 29.75
N LEU A 83 6.50 4.13 30.71
CA LEU A 83 6.06 4.33 32.10
C LEU A 83 4.94 5.36 32.22
N ASP A 84 4.96 6.40 31.38
CA ASP A 84 4.02 7.52 31.39
C ASP A 84 2.93 7.38 30.32
N GLN A 85 2.83 6.21 29.68
CA GLN A 85 2.00 5.99 28.49
C GLN A 85 0.55 6.47 28.67
N GLN A 86 -0.12 6.06 29.75
CA GLN A 86 -1.53 6.42 29.99
C GLN A 86 -1.73 7.92 30.19
N GLU A 87 -0.79 8.59 30.85
CA GLU A 87 -0.84 10.04 31.04
C GLU A 87 -0.65 10.77 29.71
N LEU A 88 0.36 10.36 28.93
CA LEU A 88 0.64 10.92 27.62
C LEU A 88 -0.54 10.73 26.65
N GLU A 89 -1.15 9.55 26.63
CA GLU A 89 -2.37 9.27 25.85
C GLU A 89 -3.52 10.21 26.24
N GLY A 90 -3.75 10.40 27.53
CA GLY A 90 -4.78 11.31 28.04
C GLY A 90 -4.56 12.75 27.57
N ILE A 91 -3.33 13.24 27.66
CA ILE A 91 -2.97 14.60 27.21
C ILE A 91 -3.14 14.74 25.69
N LEU A 92 -2.65 13.76 24.91
CA LEU A 92 -2.81 13.77 23.46
C LEU A 92 -4.29 13.84 23.08
N LYS A 93 -5.13 13.01 23.71
CA LYS A 93 -6.56 12.94 23.40
C LYS A 93 -7.25 14.28 23.66
N THR A 94 -7.06 14.87 24.84
CA THR A 94 -7.63 16.18 25.17
C THR A 94 -7.16 17.25 24.21
N ASN A 95 -5.85 17.36 23.97
CA ASN A 95 -5.34 18.39 23.08
C ASN A 95 -5.83 18.21 21.63
N TYR A 96 -5.91 16.98 21.13
CA TYR A 96 -6.42 16.71 19.79
C TYR A 96 -7.89 17.08 19.65
N GLU A 97 -8.73 16.74 20.62
CA GLU A 97 -10.15 17.11 20.64
C GLU A 97 -10.33 18.64 20.61
N ASP A 98 -9.54 19.38 21.40
CA ASP A 98 -9.53 20.85 21.40
C ASP A 98 -9.10 21.43 20.04
N ILE A 99 -7.99 20.95 19.46
CA ILE A 99 -7.52 21.42 18.15
C ILE A 99 -8.57 21.10 17.08
N ARG A 100 -9.14 19.89 17.09
CA ARG A 100 -10.14 19.44 16.11
C ARG A 100 -11.37 20.33 16.14
N GLU A 101 -11.86 20.71 17.32
CA GLU A 101 -13.00 21.63 17.46
C GLU A 101 -12.70 23.01 16.83
N ILE A 102 -11.50 23.55 17.05
CA ILE A 102 -11.08 24.83 16.47
C ILE A 102 -11.04 24.75 14.93
N TYR A 103 -10.45 23.68 14.38
CA TYR A 103 -10.35 23.47 12.94
C TYR A 103 -11.72 23.24 12.27
N MET A 104 -12.64 22.53 12.93
CA MET A 104 -14.02 22.35 12.43
C MET A 104 -14.80 23.67 12.34
N ASN A 105 -14.45 24.65 13.18
CA ASN A 105 -15.06 25.96 13.19
C ASN A 105 -14.40 26.97 12.22
N PHE A 106 -13.47 26.51 11.36
CA PHE A 106 -12.78 27.30 10.31
C PHE A 106 -12.10 28.58 10.82
N LYS A 107 -11.64 28.61 12.07
CA LYS A 107 -10.83 29.70 12.62
C LYS A 107 -9.51 29.14 13.12
N PRO A 108 -8.48 28.96 12.25
CA PRO A 108 -7.13 28.69 12.74
C PRO A 108 -6.68 29.90 13.56
N THR A 109 -6.69 29.76 14.88
CA THR A 109 -6.34 30.81 15.83
C THR A 109 -4.91 30.61 16.33
N GLU A 110 -4.31 31.66 16.88
CA GLU A 110 -3.06 31.55 17.66
C GLU A 110 -3.17 30.52 18.79
N GLU A 111 -4.39 30.32 19.32
CA GLU A 111 -4.72 29.29 20.29
C GLU A 111 -4.49 27.88 19.74
N ALA A 112 -4.97 27.54 18.54
CA ALA A 112 -4.70 26.24 17.92
C ALA A 112 -3.20 25.98 17.73
N PHE A 113 -2.45 26.99 17.28
CA PHE A 113 -1.00 26.89 17.16
C PHE A 113 -0.34 26.65 18.53
N GLY A 114 -0.79 27.35 19.57
CA GLY A 114 -0.32 27.17 20.94
C GLY A 114 -0.58 25.76 21.48
N ILE A 115 -1.71 25.14 21.13
CA ILE A 115 -2.00 23.76 21.51
C ILE A 115 -1.13 22.79 20.70
N ILE A 116 -0.96 22.98 19.39
CA ILE A 116 -0.06 22.16 18.55
C ILE A 116 1.37 22.16 19.10
N GLN A 117 1.91 23.33 19.49
CA GLN A 117 3.27 23.42 20.06
C GLN A 117 3.42 22.60 21.35
N LYS A 118 2.39 22.54 22.19
CA LYS A 118 2.43 21.71 23.41
C LYS A 118 2.25 20.23 23.08
N THR A 119 1.42 19.91 22.10
CA THR A 119 1.08 18.54 21.71
C THR A 119 2.23 17.85 21.00
N LYS A 120 3.05 18.56 20.22
CA LYS A 120 4.14 17.94 19.45
C LYS A 120 5.14 17.19 20.33
N GLU A 121 5.44 17.70 21.53
CA GLU A 121 6.34 17.03 22.48
C GLU A 121 5.71 15.74 23.02
N ILE A 122 4.40 15.76 23.31
CA ILE A 122 3.64 14.59 23.75
C ILE A 122 3.57 13.54 22.63
N ALA A 123 3.25 13.99 21.42
CA ALA A 123 3.20 13.15 20.23
C ALA A 123 4.56 12.52 19.92
N ALA A 124 5.66 13.27 20.07
CA ALA A 124 7.02 12.76 19.90
C ALA A 124 7.36 11.64 20.90
N LYS A 125 6.90 11.73 22.15
CA LYS A 125 7.10 10.65 23.14
C LYS A 125 6.25 9.43 22.82
N LEU A 126 4.95 9.64 22.55
CA LEU A 126 4.02 8.57 22.15
C LEU A 126 4.48 7.87 20.87
N HIS A 127 5.08 8.59 19.93
CA HIS A 127 5.68 8.02 18.74
C HIS A 127 6.69 6.92 19.06
N TRP A 128 7.55 7.08 20.07
CA TRP A 128 8.52 6.04 20.43
C TRP A 128 7.88 4.84 21.13
N ILE A 129 6.74 5.02 21.79
CA ILE A 129 5.94 3.94 22.39
C ILE A 129 5.27 3.12 21.28
N TYR A 130 4.61 3.80 20.35
CA TYR A 130 3.77 3.16 19.34
C TYR A 130 4.50 2.81 18.05
N LEU A 131 5.54 3.55 17.68
CA LEU A 131 6.26 3.53 16.40
C LEU A 131 5.31 3.23 15.23
N PRO A 132 4.40 4.17 14.89
CA PRO A 132 3.36 3.95 13.89
C PRO A 132 3.94 3.66 12.50
N ILE A 133 3.26 2.80 11.73
CA ILE A 133 3.49 2.67 10.29
C ILE A 133 2.61 3.71 9.61
N TYR A 134 3.19 4.57 8.78
CA TYR A 134 2.44 5.59 8.04
C TYR A 134 2.44 5.27 6.55
N PRO A 135 1.39 5.63 5.79
CA PRO A 135 1.44 5.58 4.34
C PRO A 135 2.69 6.32 3.83
N GLU A 136 3.40 5.76 2.86
CA GLU A 136 4.65 6.36 2.39
C GLU A 136 4.43 7.80 1.88
N GLN A 137 3.28 8.09 1.29
CA GLN A 137 2.93 9.43 0.82
C GLN A 137 2.82 10.46 1.96
N THR A 138 2.35 10.05 3.15
CA THR A 138 2.28 10.94 4.32
C THR A 138 3.68 11.38 4.74
N ILE A 139 4.63 10.44 4.77
CA ILE A 139 6.04 10.70 5.10
C ILE A 139 6.71 11.55 4.01
N ILE A 140 6.42 11.28 2.73
CA ILE A 140 6.94 12.09 1.62
C ILE A 140 6.43 13.54 1.72
N ASN A 141 5.15 13.73 2.04
CA ASN A 141 4.54 15.05 2.15
C ASN A 141 5.06 15.85 3.35
N SER A 142 5.48 15.19 4.43
CA SER A 142 6.11 15.86 5.58
C SER A 142 7.57 16.23 5.33
N GLU A 143 8.20 15.66 4.30
CA GLU A 143 9.63 15.80 3.96
C GLU A 143 10.59 15.41 5.11
N ILE A 144 10.09 14.75 6.16
CA ILE A 144 10.81 14.41 7.39
C ILE A 144 10.52 12.95 7.76
N ILE A 145 11.59 12.17 8.00
CA ILE A 145 11.45 10.85 8.60
C ILE A 145 11.13 11.07 10.07
N PRO A 146 10.03 10.53 10.61
CA PRO A 146 9.61 10.81 11.99
C PRO A 146 10.75 10.62 13.00
N GLU A 147 11.51 9.54 12.87
CA GLU A 147 12.57 9.18 13.80
C GLU A 147 13.82 10.08 13.73
N GLU A 148 14.00 10.87 12.66
CA GLU A 148 15.11 11.83 12.52
C GLU A 148 14.86 13.11 13.31
N ASN A 149 13.60 13.58 13.34
CA ASN A 149 13.17 14.70 14.16
C ASN A 149 11.68 14.59 14.51
N THR A 150 11.38 13.87 15.60
CA THR A 150 10.00 13.57 15.99
C THR A 150 9.19 14.82 16.32
N GLU A 151 9.78 15.81 16.98
CA GLU A 151 9.05 17.02 17.35
C GLU A 151 8.68 17.86 16.13
N GLU A 152 9.60 18.00 15.17
CA GLU A 152 9.31 18.74 13.93
C GLU A 152 8.31 17.98 13.07
N TYR A 153 8.40 16.64 13.00
CA TYR A 153 7.40 15.83 12.31
C TYR A 153 5.99 16.07 12.85
N TYR A 154 5.83 16.16 14.18
CA TYR A 154 4.53 16.43 14.82
C TYR A 154 4.17 17.92 14.95
N ASN A 155 4.90 18.82 14.30
CA ASN A 155 4.65 20.26 14.31
C ASN A 155 3.48 20.68 13.38
N HIS A 156 2.55 19.76 13.11
CA HIS A 156 1.38 20.01 12.26
C HIS A 156 0.15 19.23 12.78
N PHE A 157 -1.05 19.78 12.54
CA PHE A 157 -2.31 19.15 12.96
C PHE A 157 -2.48 17.74 12.38
N HIS A 158 -2.30 17.57 11.06
CA HIS A 158 -2.51 16.27 10.40
C HIS A 158 -1.58 15.16 10.91
N THR A 159 -0.33 15.46 11.22
CA THR A 159 0.59 14.45 11.78
C THR A 159 0.20 14.05 13.21
N ILE A 160 -0.34 14.98 14.00
CA ILE A 160 -0.93 14.68 15.31
C ILE A 160 -2.21 13.84 15.15
N GLU A 161 -3.07 14.19 14.18
CA GLU A 161 -4.27 13.44 13.82
C GLU A 161 -3.94 12.00 13.43
N ASP A 162 -2.91 11.80 12.59
CA ASP A 162 -2.47 10.46 12.18
C ASP A 162 -2.03 9.62 13.37
N LEU A 163 -1.27 10.19 14.31
CA LEU A 163 -0.90 9.48 15.55
C LEU A 163 -2.12 9.19 16.44
N TYR A 164 -3.03 10.16 16.57
CA TYR A 164 -4.27 9.98 17.32
C TYR A 164 -5.09 8.80 16.78
N ARG A 165 -5.23 8.69 15.46
CA ARG A 165 -5.94 7.58 14.81
C ARG A 165 -5.30 6.23 15.12
N VAL A 166 -3.95 6.16 15.13
CA VAL A 166 -3.19 4.95 15.47
C VAL A 166 -3.48 4.48 16.89
N ILE A 167 -3.58 5.42 17.82
CA ILE A 167 -3.74 5.11 19.23
C ILE A 167 -5.20 4.78 19.58
N PHE A 168 -6.16 5.56 19.06
CA PHE A 168 -7.54 5.54 19.55
C PHE A 168 -8.60 5.03 18.56
N GLU A 169 -8.35 5.09 17.25
CA GLU A 169 -9.36 4.77 16.22
C GLU A 169 -9.08 3.47 15.46
N SER A 170 -8.08 2.69 15.89
CA SER A 170 -7.61 1.49 15.18
C SER A 170 -7.21 1.76 13.72
N GLY A 171 -6.81 2.98 13.37
CA GLY A 171 -6.39 3.35 12.00
C GLY A 171 -4.93 3.80 11.96
N GLU A 172 -4.09 3.55 10.97
CA GLU A 172 -4.17 2.74 9.76
C GLU A 172 -2.85 1.98 9.61
N ILE A 173 -2.89 0.90 8.82
CA ILE A 173 -1.82 -0.08 8.54
C ILE A 173 -1.42 -0.94 9.74
N GLU A 174 -1.97 -2.15 9.78
CA GLU A 174 -1.49 -3.21 10.65
C GLU A 174 -0.04 -3.55 10.31
N TRP A 175 0.87 -3.33 11.26
CA TRP A 175 2.31 -3.53 11.06
C TRP A 175 2.67 -4.98 10.68
N ASN A 176 1.87 -5.94 11.13
CA ASN A 176 2.00 -7.38 10.85
C ASN A 176 1.25 -7.80 9.57
N SER A 177 0.75 -6.86 8.78
CA SER A 177 0.12 -7.18 7.50
C SER A 177 1.15 -7.29 6.38
N ILE A 178 0.94 -8.28 5.51
CA ILE A 178 1.60 -8.44 4.21
C ILE A 178 0.64 -8.01 3.09
N GLU A 179 -0.13 -6.93 3.33
CA GLU A 179 -1.14 -6.35 2.44
C GLU A 179 -0.88 -6.62 0.95
N GLY A 180 -1.93 -7.00 0.23
CA GLY A 180 -1.84 -7.31 -1.19
C GLY A 180 -1.14 -8.61 -1.59
N ASP A 181 -0.26 -9.21 -0.76
CA ASP A 181 0.29 -10.54 -1.09
C ASP A 181 -0.76 -11.64 -0.98
N ILE A 182 -1.86 -11.39 -0.28
CA ILE A 182 -3.01 -12.31 -0.12
C ILE A 182 -3.68 -12.63 -1.47
N ASN A 183 -3.64 -11.70 -2.43
CA ASN A 183 -4.21 -11.88 -3.77
C ASN A 183 -3.15 -12.03 -4.87
N LEU A 184 -1.86 -12.01 -4.51
CA LEU A 184 -0.75 -12.07 -5.43
C LEU A 184 -0.63 -13.46 -6.08
N ASN A 185 -0.57 -13.49 -7.41
CA ASN A 185 -0.53 -14.67 -8.26
C ASN A 185 -1.73 -15.62 -8.12
N SER A 186 -2.78 -15.21 -7.41
CA SER A 186 -4.04 -15.95 -7.33
C SER A 186 -4.76 -15.93 -8.68
N PRO A 187 -5.32 -17.06 -9.14
CA PRO A 187 -6.08 -17.10 -10.38
C PRO A 187 -7.40 -16.34 -10.25
N LEU A 188 -7.64 -15.40 -11.15
CA LEU A 188 -8.86 -14.62 -11.28
C LEU A 188 -9.49 -14.87 -12.66
N LYS A 189 -10.78 -14.58 -12.78
CA LYS A 189 -11.52 -14.64 -14.04
C LYS A 189 -12.19 -13.30 -14.34
N MET A 190 -12.12 -12.92 -15.61
CA MET A 190 -12.84 -11.78 -16.18
C MET A 190 -13.57 -12.24 -17.43
N LYS A 191 -14.83 -11.83 -17.60
CA LYS A 191 -15.65 -12.18 -18.77
C LYS A 191 -15.76 -11.00 -19.71
N ILE A 192 -15.36 -11.20 -20.96
CA ILE A 192 -15.41 -10.19 -22.03
C ILE A 192 -16.32 -10.67 -23.15
N TYR A 193 -17.28 -9.85 -23.57
CA TYR A 193 -18.18 -10.10 -24.69
C TYR A 193 -17.50 -9.74 -26.00
N SER A 194 -17.59 -10.61 -27.00
CA SER A 194 -17.16 -10.32 -28.37
C SER A 194 -18.35 -10.15 -29.30
N SER A 195 -18.47 -9.00 -29.97
CA SER A 195 -19.50 -8.81 -30.99
C SER A 195 -19.32 -9.71 -32.20
N ARG A 196 -18.06 -10.06 -32.51
CA ARG A 196 -17.67 -10.95 -33.61
C ARG A 196 -18.16 -12.38 -33.40
N TRP A 197 -18.09 -12.87 -32.16
CA TRP A 197 -18.46 -14.25 -31.82
C TRP A 197 -19.82 -14.38 -31.11
N GLU A 198 -20.41 -13.25 -30.72
CA GLU A 198 -21.70 -13.14 -30.03
C GLU A 198 -21.81 -13.87 -28.70
N HIS A 199 -20.67 -14.14 -28.04
CA HIS A 199 -20.63 -14.74 -26.70
C HIS A 199 -19.63 -14.04 -25.79
N ASN A 200 -19.67 -14.44 -24.51
CA ASN A 200 -18.67 -14.01 -23.53
C ASN A 200 -17.55 -15.04 -23.47
N ASP A 201 -16.33 -14.55 -23.53
CA ASP A 201 -15.10 -15.31 -23.35
C ASP A 201 -14.55 -15.11 -21.94
N ILE A 202 -13.88 -16.15 -21.42
CA ILE A 202 -13.22 -16.09 -20.12
C ILE A 202 -11.75 -15.77 -20.34
N TYR A 203 -11.33 -14.68 -19.69
CA TYR A 203 -9.95 -14.24 -19.56
C TYR A 203 -9.46 -14.65 -18.18
N PHE A 204 -8.36 -15.40 -18.13
CA PHE A 204 -7.69 -15.72 -16.88
C PHE A 204 -6.72 -14.61 -16.55
N VAL A 205 -6.79 -14.10 -15.33
CA VAL A 205 -5.98 -12.96 -14.90
C VAL A 205 -5.27 -13.30 -13.61
N LYS A 206 -4.05 -12.80 -13.44
CA LYS A 206 -3.35 -12.83 -12.14
C LYS A 206 -2.76 -11.46 -11.88
N ARG A 207 -2.85 -10.99 -10.64
CA ARG A 207 -2.01 -9.89 -10.16
C ARG A 207 -0.59 -10.41 -9.96
N THR A 208 0.39 -9.80 -10.58
CA THR A 208 1.82 -10.08 -10.35
C THR A 208 2.45 -8.96 -9.52
N MET A 209 3.73 -9.11 -9.15
CA MET A 209 4.45 -8.11 -8.36
C MET A 209 4.67 -6.79 -9.11
N THR A 210 4.65 -6.83 -10.43
CA THR A 210 4.95 -5.66 -11.29
C THR A 210 3.74 -5.21 -12.11
N GLY A 211 2.67 -5.99 -12.17
CA GLY A 211 1.46 -5.66 -12.91
C GLY A 211 0.48 -6.82 -13.00
N TRP A 212 0.07 -7.17 -14.20
CA TRP A 212 -0.94 -8.20 -14.47
C TRP A 212 -0.40 -9.26 -15.41
N ASN A 213 -0.85 -10.50 -15.26
CA ASN A 213 -0.74 -11.52 -16.28
C ASN A 213 -2.13 -11.78 -16.85
N PHE A 214 -2.30 -11.62 -18.16
CA PHE A 214 -3.54 -11.90 -18.86
C PHE A 214 -3.37 -13.11 -19.78
N LYS A 215 -4.30 -14.06 -19.67
CA LYS A 215 -4.31 -15.28 -20.46
C LYS A 215 -5.66 -15.52 -21.12
N HIS A 216 -5.65 -15.63 -22.43
CA HIS A 216 -6.82 -15.96 -23.24
C HIS A 216 -6.38 -16.65 -24.54
N LEU A 217 -6.96 -17.81 -24.84
CA LEU A 217 -6.54 -18.67 -25.97
C LEU A 217 -5.02 -18.94 -25.94
N SER A 218 -4.30 -18.54 -27.00
CA SER A 218 -2.84 -18.66 -27.13
C SER A 218 -2.07 -17.51 -26.48
N TYR A 219 -2.74 -16.46 -26.03
CA TYR A 219 -2.10 -15.34 -25.35
C TYR A 219 -1.86 -15.67 -23.88
N ASP A 220 -0.65 -15.38 -23.41
CA ASP A 220 -0.23 -15.44 -22.01
C ASP A 220 0.81 -14.32 -21.84
N VAL A 221 0.37 -13.15 -21.35
CA VAL A 221 1.12 -11.90 -21.44
C VAL A 221 1.22 -11.23 -20.09
N ASP A 222 2.45 -11.04 -19.64
CA ASP A 222 2.76 -10.17 -18.50
C ASP A 222 2.75 -8.70 -18.94
N CYS A 223 2.03 -7.90 -18.19
CA CYS A 223 1.75 -6.50 -18.45
C CYS A 223 2.11 -5.68 -17.19
N SER A 224 2.36 -4.40 -17.38
CA SER A 224 2.45 -3.42 -16.32
C SER A 224 1.09 -3.23 -15.62
N LYS A 225 1.09 -2.45 -14.54
CA LYS A 225 -0.08 -2.22 -13.67
C LYS A 225 -1.29 -1.67 -14.41
N ASP A 226 -1.06 -0.95 -15.50
CA ASP A 226 -2.10 -0.33 -16.31
C ASP A 226 -2.61 -1.25 -17.45
N GLY A 227 -2.07 -2.47 -17.57
CA GLY A 227 -2.43 -3.44 -18.60
C GLY A 227 -1.62 -3.35 -19.89
N THR A 228 -0.74 -2.35 -20.05
CA THR A 228 0.18 -2.22 -21.19
C THR A 228 1.47 -3.00 -20.98
N LEU A 229 2.20 -3.31 -22.05
CA LEU A 229 3.54 -3.91 -21.98
C LEU A 229 4.65 -2.85 -21.96
N ASN A 230 4.60 -1.89 -22.91
CA ASN A 230 5.59 -0.85 -23.14
C ASN A 230 4.93 0.54 -23.22
N SER A 231 3.82 0.74 -22.53
CA SER A 231 3.01 1.97 -22.59
C SER A 231 2.50 2.32 -24.00
N MET A 232 2.49 1.37 -24.94
CA MET A 232 2.01 1.58 -26.30
C MET A 232 0.53 1.23 -26.42
N LYS A 233 -0.20 1.95 -27.27
CA LYS A 233 -1.57 1.58 -27.61
C LYS A 233 -1.55 0.25 -28.38
N ASN A 234 -2.39 -0.71 -27.98
CA ASN A 234 -2.50 -2.07 -28.53
C ASN A 234 -1.34 -3.03 -28.20
N ASP A 235 -0.73 -2.90 -27.02
CA ASP A 235 0.16 -3.91 -26.46
C ASP A 235 -0.47 -4.60 -25.23
N GLY A 236 0.21 -5.58 -24.64
CA GLY A 236 -0.25 -6.22 -23.39
C GLY A 236 -1.66 -6.79 -23.50
N PHE A 237 -2.50 -6.48 -22.50
CA PHE A 237 -3.92 -6.84 -22.47
C PHE A 237 -4.69 -6.31 -23.69
N TYR A 238 -4.36 -5.09 -24.13
CA TYR A 238 -5.04 -4.41 -25.22
C TYR A 238 -4.81 -5.07 -26.58
N SER A 239 -3.67 -5.75 -26.74
CA SER A 239 -3.41 -6.55 -27.95
C SER A 239 -4.34 -7.76 -28.07
N ILE A 240 -4.71 -8.37 -26.92
CA ILE A 240 -5.64 -9.50 -26.86
C ILE A 240 -7.05 -9.01 -27.25
N LEU A 241 -7.48 -7.88 -26.68
CA LEU A 241 -8.76 -7.27 -27.04
C LEU A 241 -8.82 -6.86 -28.52
N ALA A 242 -7.71 -6.31 -29.05
CA ALA A 242 -7.63 -5.90 -30.45
C ALA A 242 -7.70 -7.08 -31.42
N HIS A 243 -7.18 -8.26 -31.04
CA HIS A 243 -7.28 -9.48 -31.85
C HIS A 243 -8.75 -9.88 -32.10
N ASP A 244 -9.61 -9.68 -31.11
CA ASP A 244 -11.05 -9.98 -31.20
C ASP A 244 -11.89 -8.76 -31.60
N SER A 245 -11.25 -7.67 -32.04
CA SER A 245 -11.87 -6.41 -32.45
C SER A 245 -12.77 -5.77 -31.38
N ILE A 246 -12.47 -6.00 -30.10
CA ILE A 246 -13.25 -5.49 -28.97
C ILE A 246 -13.07 -3.98 -28.84
N GLN A 247 -14.19 -3.26 -28.71
CA GLN A 247 -14.23 -1.81 -28.48
C GLN A 247 -14.40 -1.49 -27.01
N TYR A 248 -13.61 -0.55 -26.52
CA TYR A 248 -13.57 -0.17 -25.12
C TYR A 248 -12.96 1.24 -24.96
N PRO A 249 -13.21 1.91 -23.82
CA PRO A 249 -12.62 3.22 -23.55
C PRO A 249 -11.20 3.05 -23.04
N TYR A 250 -10.21 3.07 -23.95
CA TYR A 250 -8.80 2.76 -23.67
C TYR A 250 -8.24 3.45 -22.42
N ASP A 251 -8.28 4.79 -22.35
CA ASP A 251 -7.71 5.54 -21.23
C ASP A 251 -8.42 5.24 -19.89
N GLY A 252 -9.73 5.01 -19.96
CA GLY A 252 -10.55 4.68 -18.80
C GLY A 252 -10.21 3.30 -18.23
N VAL A 253 -10.13 2.27 -19.10
CA VAL A 253 -9.76 0.91 -18.71
C VAL A 253 -8.33 0.87 -18.17
N LYS A 254 -7.41 1.59 -18.81
CA LYS A 254 -6.02 1.75 -18.38
C LYS A 254 -5.91 2.29 -16.96
N TYR A 255 -6.59 3.40 -16.69
CA TYR A 255 -6.63 3.99 -15.36
C TYR A 255 -7.27 3.07 -14.33
N ALA A 256 -8.35 2.37 -14.70
CA ALA A 256 -9.05 1.44 -13.81
C ALA A 256 -8.18 0.24 -13.42
N LEU A 257 -7.45 -0.35 -14.37
CA LEU A 257 -6.52 -1.45 -14.10
C LEU A 257 -5.37 -1.03 -13.18
N GLU A 258 -4.78 0.13 -13.42
CA GLU A 258 -3.70 0.66 -12.58
C GLU A 258 -4.18 0.95 -11.16
N THR A 259 -5.35 1.59 -11.04
CA THR A 259 -5.97 1.89 -9.76
C THR A 259 -6.29 0.62 -8.99
N LEU A 260 -6.93 -0.36 -9.64
CA LEU A 260 -7.25 -1.64 -9.02
C LEU A 260 -5.99 -2.36 -8.57
N TRP A 261 -4.92 -2.36 -9.36
CA TRP A 261 -3.65 -2.97 -9.00
C TRP A 261 -3.07 -2.33 -7.74
N LYS A 262 -2.99 -0.99 -7.70
CA LYS A 262 -2.44 -0.23 -6.56
C LYS A 262 -3.24 -0.48 -5.30
N THR A 263 -4.57 -0.39 -5.39
CA THR A 263 -5.46 -0.66 -4.25
C THR A 263 -5.35 -2.10 -3.77
N ALA A 264 -5.29 -3.07 -4.68
CA ALA A 264 -5.13 -4.47 -4.32
C ALA A 264 -3.77 -4.76 -3.68
N ASP A 265 -2.73 -4.00 -4.03
CA ASP A 265 -1.41 -4.10 -3.39
C ASP A 265 -1.38 -3.45 -2.01
N SER A 266 -2.03 -2.29 -1.84
CA SER A 266 -1.97 -1.48 -0.61
C SER A 266 -3.03 -1.85 0.44
N THR A 267 -3.83 -2.90 0.21
CA THR A 267 -4.91 -3.29 1.13
C THR A 267 -4.97 -4.81 1.30
N SER A 268 -5.67 -5.26 2.34
CA SER A 268 -5.97 -6.68 2.55
C SER A 268 -7.13 -7.18 1.67
N MET A 269 -7.23 -6.69 0.42
CA MET A 269 -8.28 -7.08 -0.52
C MET A 269 -8.20 -8.58 -0.82
N THR A 270 -9.28 -9.30 -0.54
CA THR A 270 -9.35 -10.74 -0.79
C THR A 270 -9.35 -11.03 -2.29
N THR A 271 -8.94 -12.25 -2.67
CA THR A 271 -8.97 -12.69 -4.08
C THR A 271 -10.38 -12.57 -4.68
N LYS A 272 -11.43 -12.81 -3.88
CA LYS A 272 -12.83 -12.70 -4.33
C LYS A 272 -13.25 -11.25 -4.60
N GLU A 273 -12.90 -10.32 -3.71
CA GLU A 273 -13.18 -8.89 -3.92
C GLU A 273 -12.42 -8.35 -5.13
N LEU A 274 -11.17 -8.79 -5.31
CA LEU A 274 -10.38 -8.44 -6.48
C LEU A 274 -11.01 -8.95 -7.78
N GLU A 275 -11.48 -10.21 -7.81
CA GLU A 275 -12.17 -10.78 -8.96
C GLU A 275 -13.46 -10.01 -9.30
N ILE A 276 -14.24 -9.61 -8.29
CA ILE A 276 -15.46 -8.80 -8.49
C ILE A 276 -15.12 -7.45 -9.12
N LYS A 277 -14.15 -6.71 -8.56
CA LYS A 277 -13.74 -5.40 -9.08
C LYS A 277 -13.11 -5.50 -10.48
N LEU A 278 -12.40 -6.60 -10.76
CA LEU A 278 -11.88 -6.87 -12.09
C LEU A 278 -13.02 -7.14 -13.08
N GLN A 279 -14.05 -7.88 -12.65
CA GLN A 279 -15.24 -8.09 -13.47
C GLN A 279 -16.00 -6.78 -13.73
N ASP A 280 -16.03 -5.82 -12.82
CA ASP A 280 -16.62 -4.49 -13.08
C ASP A 280 -15.95 -3.79 -14.28
N ILE A 281 -14.61 -3.92 -14.41
CA ILE A 281 -13.87 -3.43 -15.58
C ILE A 281 -14.29 -4.20 -16.85
N GLY A 282 -14.42 -5.53 -16.74
CA GLY A 282 -14.91 -6.36 -17.84
C GLY A 282 -16.32 -6.00 -18.29
N ASP A 283 -17.23 -5.72 -17.34
CA ASP A 283 -18.60 -5.32 -17.63
C ASP A 283 -18.67 -3.94 -18.28
N TRP A 284 -17.77 -3.02 -17.92
CA TRP A 284 -17.64 -1.74 -18.60
C TRP A 284 -17.17 -1.90 -20.06
N ILE A 285 -16.17 -2.74 -20.30
CA ILE A 285 -15.74 -3.12 -21.66
C ILE A 285 -16.93 -3.70 -22.45
N ASN A 286 -17.66 -4.64 -21.85
CA ASN A 286 -18.82 -5.29 -22.48
C ASN A 286 -19.93 -4.31 -22.84
N ALA A 287 -20.17 -3.31 -22.00
CA ALA A 287 -21.19 -2.29 -22.24
C ALA A 287 -20.82 -1.42 -23.45
N VAL A 288 -19.56 -1.01 -23.57
CA VAL A 288 -19.09 -0.22 -24.72
C VAL A 288 -19.11 -1.03 -26.00
N GLU A 289 -18.58 -2.26 -25.98
CA GLU A 289 -18.57 -3.15 -27.14
C GLU A 289 -19.99 -3.40 -27.69
N LYS A 290 -20.95 -3.74 -26.81
CA LYS A 290 -22.35 -3.95 -27.22
C LYS A 290 -22.99 -2.67 -27.76
N ALA A 291 -22.71 -1.52 -27.14
CA ALA A 291 -23.21 -0.24 -27.62
C ALA A 291 -22.65 0.08 -29.01
N THR A 292 -21.37 -0.20 -29.27
CA THR A 292 -20.77 0.04 -30.59
C THR A 292 -21.42 -0.84 -31.66
N LYS A 293 -21.66 -2.14 -31.40
CA LYS A 293 -22.41 -3.01 -32.33
C LYS A 293 -23.83 -2.50 -32.58
N ASN A 294 -24.57 -2.15 -31.53
CA ASN A 294 -25.98 -1.78 -31.62
C ASN A 294 -26.24 -0.44 -32.32
N ASN A 295 -25.27 0.50 -32.26
CA ASN A 295 -25.41 1.83 -32.83
C ASN A 295 -24.62 2.01 -34.15
N GLN A 296 -23.98 0.95 -34.64
CA GLN A 296 -23.25 1.00 -35.89
C GLN A 296 -24.23 1.27 -37.06
N PRO A 297 -23.92 2.22 -37.96
CA PRO A 297 -24.70 2.38 -39.18
C PRO A 297 -24.67 1.11 -40.03
N ASN A 298 -25.84 0.69 -40.53
CA ASN A 298 -26.03 -0.56 -41.28
C ASN A 298 -25.13 -0.69 -42.53
N TRP A 299 -24.67 0.42 -43.11
CA TRP A 299 -23.81 0.43 -44.29
C TRP A 299 -22.33 0.19 -43.99
N VAL A 300 -21.90 0.28 -42.72
CA VAL A 300 -20.48 0.16 -42.34
C VAL A 300 -20.00 -1.30 -42.36
N GLY A 301 -20.86 -2.25 -41.96
CA GLY A 301 -20.50 -3.68 -41.89
C GLY A 301 -19.23 -4.01 -41.10
N TYR A 302 -18.94 -3.27 -40.02
CA TYR A 302 -17.71 -3.44 -39.22
C TYR A 302 -17.65 -4.76 -38.45
N TYR A 303 -18.78 -5.21 -37.88
CA TYR A 303 -18.94 -6.52 -37.23
C TYR A 303 -19.72 -7.49 -38.11
#